data_AF-A0AAP4TVG7-F1
#
_entry.id   AF-A0AAP4TVG7-F1
#
_cell.length_a   1.000
_cell.length_b   1.000
_cell.length_c   1.000
_cell.angle_alpha   90.00
_cell.angle_beta   90.00
_cell.angle_gamma   90.00
#
_symmetry.space_group_name_H-M   'P 1'
#
loop_
_entity.id
_entity.type
_entity.pdbx_description
1 polymer ?
#
loop_
_entity_poly.entity_id
_entity_poly.type
_entity_poly.pdbx_seq_one_letter_code
_entity_poly.pdbx_strand_id
1 'polypeptide(L)'
;MHPVLSGLSRLNRTLERLLYLVLLALLASFIVFIIYQIASRNLAFLPRLFWTEEFSRFAFQWMVMLGTAVGVLHADHFVLEAFARGSRADLVTRWIRDLACLLLGVLFIVHGKDFALSGLRRSAMASGLSMIYVYSVFTVSGIFIVLFSLQRLLHAWLHGMQTMEKALNTPNEAEELAIPEETAAVLSPAIASHAHGATDRRPLS
;
A
#
# COMPACT_ATOMS: atom_id res chain seq x y z
N MET A 1 8.61 11.95 -16.84
CA MET A 1 8.11 11.68 -15.47
C MET A 1 8.48 10.30 -14.90
N HIS A 2 9.11 9.39 -15.67
CA HIS A 2 9.61 8.09 -15.18
C HIS A 2 10.76 8.09 -14.14
N PRO A 3 11.70 9.06 -14.08
CA PRO A 3 12.86 8.94 -13.18
C PRO A 3 12.52 9.23 -11.70
N VAL A 4 11.47 10.00 -11.44
CA VAL A 4 11.05 10.34 -10.06
C VAL A 4 10.46 9.10 -9.37
N LEU A 5 9.69 8.30 -10.11
CA LEU A 5 9.09 7.04 -9.61
C LEU A 5 10.14 5.96 -9.37
N SER A 6 11.15 5.87 -10.24
CA SER A 6 12.24 4.92 -10.06
C SER A 6 13.16 5.31 -8.89
N GLY A 7 13.37 6.61 -8.64
CA GLY A 7 14.06 7.10 -7.45
C GLY A 7 13.32 6.77 -6.15
N LEU A 8 12.02 7.07 -6.10
CA LEU A 8 11.20 6.85 -4.90
C LEU A 8 11.07 5.36 -4.55
N SER A 9 10.85 4.52 -5.56
CA SER A 9 10.75 3.07 -5.36
C SER A 9 12.07 2.43 -4.91
N ARG A 10 13.23 2.97 -5.33
CA ARG A 10 14.54 2.53 -4.82
C ARG A 10 14.75 2.95 -3.38
N LEU A 11 14.46 4.21 -3.05
CA LEU A 11 14.56 4.72 -1.68
C LEU A 11 13.70 3.89 -0.72
N ASN A 12 12.45 3.61 -1.12
CA ASN A 12 11.53 2.83 -0.33
C ASN A 12 12.01 1.41 -0.04
N ARG A 13 12.55 0.74 -1.06
CA ARG A 13 13.08 -0.63 -0.91
C ARG A 13 14.28 -0.66 0.03
N THR A 14 15.11 0.39 0.00
CA THR A 14 16.22 0.53 0.93
C THR A 14 15.72 0.80 2.35
N LEU A 15 14.76 1.72 2.52
CA LEU A 15 14.14 2.01 3.82
C LEU A 15 13.46 0.77 4.41
N GLU A 16 12.75 0.01 3.60
CA GLU A 16 12.12 -1.24 3.99
C GLU A 16 13.14 -2.26 4.51
N ARG A 17 14.24 -2.49 3.77
CA ARG A 17 15.32 -3.38 4.23
C ARG A 17 15.94 -2.91 5.54
N LEU A 18 16.21 -1.61 5.66
CA LEU A 18 16.74 -1.03 6.90
C LEU A 18 15.75 -1.22 8.05
N LEU A 19 14.46 -1.02 7.81
CA LEU A 19 13.42 -1.17 8.81
C LEU A 19 13.31 -2.63 9.28
N TYR A 20 13.41 -3.60 8.38
CA TYR A 20 13.49 -5.02 8.73
C TYR A 20 14.73 -5.37 9.56
N LEU A 21 15.90 -4.83 9.20
CA LEU A 21 17.12 -5.03 9.99
C LEU A 21 16.98 -4.44 11.39
N VAL A 22 16.40 -3.25 11.52
CA VAL A 22 16.12 -2.61 12.81
C VAL A 22 15.12 -3.44 13.62
N LEU A 23 14.05 -3.93 13.01
CA LEU A 23 13.08 -4.82 13.66
C LEU A 23 13.75 -6.10 14.19
N LEU A 24 14.59 -6.73 13.37
CA LEU A 24 15.32 -7.93 13.76
C LEU A 24 16.26 -7.66 14.93
N ALA A 25 16.99 -6.54 14.89
CA ALA A 25 17.88 -6.13 15.97
C ALA A 25 17.11 -5.83 17.27
N LEU A 26 15.95 -5.15 17.19
CA LEU A 26 15.07 -4.88 18.32
C LEU A 26 14.51 -6.18 18.92
N LEU A 27 14.09 -7.13 18.07
CA LEU A 27 13.60 -8.43 18.49
C LEU A 27 14.68 -9.23 19.21
N ALA A 28 15.87 -9.33 18.62
CA ALA A 28 17.00 -10.01 19.25
C ALA A 28 17.36 -9.38 20.59
N SER A 29 17.42 -8.04 20.65
CA SER A 29 17.69 -7.30 21.89
C SER A 29 16.62 -7.59 22.95
N PHE A 30 15.34 -7.54 22.58
CA PHE A 30 14.22 -7.84 23.49
C PHE A 30 14.32 -9.25 24.08
N ILE A 31 14.59 -10.26 23.24
CA ILE A 31 14.77 -11.65 23.69
C ILE A 31 15.92 -11.75 24.69
N VAL A 32 17.07 -11.13 24.38
CA VAL A 32 18.24 -11.12 25.29
C VAL A 32 17.88 -10.49 26.64
N PHE A 33 17.16 -9.38 26.67
CA PHE A 33 16.74 -8.75 27.92
C PHE A 33 15.78 -9.61 28.73
N ILE A 34 14.83 -10.30 28.08
CA ILE A 34 13.90 -11.20 28.78
C ILE A 34 14.65 -12.40 29.38
N ILE A 35 15.56 -13.00 28.62
CA ILE A 35 16.41 -14.09 29.11
C ILE A 35 17.25 -13.61 30.30
N TYR A 36 17.85 -12.42 30.20
CA TYR A 36 18.63 -11.81 31.29
C TYR A 36 17.77 -11.60 32.54
N GLN A 37 16.56 -11.07 32.39
CA GLN A 37 15.64 -10.86 33.51
C GLN A 37 15.27 -12.18 34.19
N ILE A 38 14.97 -13.23 33.42
CA ILE A 38 14.69 -14.58 33.94
C ILE A 38 15.93 -15.14 34.67
N ALA A 39 17.13 -15.00 34.09
CA ALA A 39 18.37 -15.44 34.70
C ALA A 39 18.65 -14.70 36.01
N SER A 40 18.54 -13.37 36.03
CA SER A 40 18.77 -12.54 37.22
C SER A 40 17.84 -12.86 38.39
N ARG A 41 16.64 -13.37 38.09
CA ARG A 41 15.67 -13.80 39.12
C ARG A 41 15.95 -15.19 39.67
N ASN A 42 16.47 -16.10 38.84
CA ASN A 42 16.68 -17.50 39.22
C ASN A 42 18.11 -17.77 39.72
N LEU A 43 19.09 -16.98 39.32
CA LEU A 43 20.49 -17.12 39.71
C LEU A 43 20.83 -16.05 40.77
N ALA A 44 21.05 -16.49 42.01
CA ALA A 44 21.31 -15.61 43.15
C ALA A 44 22.63 -14.79 43.04
N PHE A 45 23.51 -15.12 42.09
CA PHE A 45 24.78 -14.42 41.86
C PHE A 45 24.68 -13.25 40.88
N LEU A 46 23.58 -13.13 40.13
CA LEU A 46 23.39 -12.03 39.17
C LEU A 46 22.70 -10.84 39.84
N PRO A 47 23.22 -9.61 39.71
CA PRO A 47 22.56 -8.43 40.23
C PRO A 47 21.24 -8.17 39.48
N ARG A 48 20.19 -7.80 40.23
CA ARG A 48 18.90 -7.39 39.66
C ARG A 48 19.04 -5.99 39.06
N LEU A 49 19.21 -5.93 37.74
CA LEU A 49 19.33 -4.67 37.01
C LEU A 49 17.94 -4.12 36.64
N PHE A 50 17.40 -3.22 37.48
CA PHE A 50 16.09 -2.59 37.26
C PHE A 50 15.99 -1.82 35.92
N TRP A 51 17.10 -1.31 35.40
CA TRP A 51 17.12 -0.60 34.11
C TRP A 51 16.84 -1.52 32.90
N THR A 52 17.11 -2.83 33.02
CA THR A 52 16.86 -3.79 31.92
C THR A 52 15.37 -4.00 31.67
N GLU A 53 14.54 -3.85 32.72
CA GLU A 53 13.08 -3.92 32.62
C GLU A 53 12.55 -2.76 31.79
N GLU A 54 13.00 -1.53 32.08
CA GLU A 54 12.64 -0.34 31.30
C GLU A 54 13.10 -0.45 29.84
N PHE A 55 14.35 -0.86 29.62
CA PHE A 55 14.89 -0.97 28.26
C PHE A 55 14.15 -2.03 27.42
N SER A 56 13.77 -3.16 28.03
CA SER A 56 13.00 -4.20 27.33
C SER A 56 11.63 -3.69 26.86
N ARG A 57 10.95 -2.88 27.69
CA ARG A 57 9.68 -2.23 27.32
C ARG A 57 9.86 -1.24 26.19
N PHE A 58 10.96 -0.50 26.17
CA PHE A 58 11.26 0.45 25.10
C PHE A 58 11.54 -0.26 23.79
N ALA A 59 12.40 -1.30 23.81
CA ALA A 59 12.69 -2.09 22.62
C ALA A 59 11.41 -2.75 22.06
N PHE A 60 10.55 -3.28 22.93
CA PHE A 60 9.27 -3.86 22.55
C PHE A 60 8.33 -2.82 21.92
N GLN A 61 8.13 -1.66 22.55
CA GLN A 61 7.31 -0.59 22.01
C GLN A 61 7.79 -0.15 20.62
N TRP A 62 9.11 -0.01 20.45
CA TRP A 62 9.70 0.32 19.17
C TRP A 62 9.47 -0.74 18.10
N MET A 63 9.63 -2.01 18.47
CA MET A 63 9.36 -3.14 17.58
C MET A 63 7.90 -3.16 17.12
N VAL A 64 6.94 -2.98 18.03
CA VAL A 64 5.51 -2.99 17.70
C VAL A 64 5.17 -1.83 16.76
N MET A 65 5.63 -0.61 17.08
CA MET A 65 5.29 0.59 16.30
C MET A 65 5.93 0.59 14.91
N LEU A 66 7.19 0.18 14.79
CA LEU A 66 7.84 0.03 13.48
C LEU A 66 7.26 -1.17 12.71
N GLY A 67 6.91 -2.26 13.41
CA GLY A 67 6.25 -3.42 12.82
C GLY A 67 4.87 -3.10 12.25
N THR A 68 4.08 -2.23 12.90
CA THR A 68 2.82 -1.73 12.33
C THR A 68 3.07 -0.97 11.03
N ALA A 69 4.10 -0.11 10.96
CA ALA A 69 4.42 0.63 9.74
C ALA A 69 4.80 -0.32 8.58
N VAL A 70 5.60 -1.35 8.85
CA VAL A 70 5.94 -2.40 7.86
C VAL A 70 4.72 -3.24 7.47
N GLY A 71 3.85 -3.56 8.44
CA GLY A 71 2.62 -4.31 8.20
C GLY A 71 1.68 -3.56 7.26
N VAL A 72 1.54 -2.25 7.43
CA VAL A 72 0.77 -1.39 6.52
C VAL A 72 1.36 -1.39 5.09
N LEU A 73 2.68 -1.49 4.94
CA LEU A 73 3.31 -1.63 3.63
C LEU A 73 2.89 -2.96 2.96
N HIS A 74 2.85 -4.06 3.71
CA HIS A 74 2.62 -5.42 3.19
C HIS A 74 1.15 -5.89 3.20
N ALA A 75 0.24 -5.12 3.80
CA ALA A 75 -1.18 -5.44 3.94
C ALA A 75 -1.96 -5.58 2.61
N ASP A 76 -1.30 -5.47 1.45
CA ASP A 76 -1.90 -5.79 0.14
C ASP A 76 -2.33 -7.28 0.03
N HIS A 77 -1.75 -8.21 0.81
CA HIS A 77 -2.22 -9.61 0.84
C HIS A 77 -3.54 -9.79 1.59
N PHE A 78 -3.92 -8.83 2.45
CA PHE A 78 -5.15 -8.87 3.24
C PHE A 78 -6.33 -8.15 2.56
N VAL A 79 -6.13 -7.60 1.37
CA VAL A 79 -7.21 -7.09 0.53
C VAL A 79 -7.98 -8.29 0.00
N LEU A 80 -8.89 -8.76 0.84
CA LEU A 80 -10.13 -9.44 0.48
C LEU A 80 -10.02 -10.24 -0.82
N GLU A 81 -9.55 -11.49 -0.73
CA GLU A 81 -9.99 -12.53 -1.67
C GLU A 81 -11.52 -12.66 -1.72
N ALA A 82 -12.25 -11.99 -0.81
CA ALA A 82 -13.70 -11.92 -0.79
C ALA A 82 -14.32 -11.25 -2.04
N PHE A 83 -13.57 -10.45 -2.82
CA PHE A 83 -14.08 -9.83 -4.05
C PHE A 83 -13.24 -10.22 -5.27
N ALA A 84 -13.90 -10.43 -6.41
CA ALA A 84 -13.22 -10.71 -7.67
C ALA A 84 -12.23 -9.59 -8.02
N ARG A 85 -10.97 -9.98 -8.30
CA ARG A 85 -9.90 -9.06 -8.70
C ARG A 85 -10.36 -8.20 -9.87
N GLY A 86 -10.25 -6.88 -9.73
CA GLY A 86 -10.64 -5.91 -10.78
C GLY A 86 -12.07 -5.38 -10.68
N SER A 87 -12.87 -5.79 -9.69
CA SER A 87 -14.16 -5.15 -9.41
C SER A 87 -13.99 -3.71 -8.93
N ARG A 88 -14.94 -2.83 -9.25
CA ARG A 88 -14.98 -1.45 -8.72
C ARG A 88 -14.93 -1.44 -7.18
N ALA A 89 -15.48 -2.46 -6.53
CA ALA A 89 -15.45 -2.60 -5.07
C ALA A 89 -14.03 -2.87 -4.51
N ASP A 90 -13.20 -3.62 -5.23
CA ASP A 90 -11.80 -3.88 -4.86
C ASP A 90 -10.98 -2.58 -4.96
N LEU A 91 -11.15 -1.82 -6.05
CA LEU A 91 -10.48 -0.52 -6.18
C LEU A 91 -10.91 0.45 -5.07
N VAL A 92 -12.21 0.62 -4.82
CA VAL A 92 -12.71 1.54 -3.78
C VAL A 92 -12.17 1.15 -2.40
N THR A 93 -12.14 -0.14 -2.08
CA THR A 93 -11.62 -0.62 -0.79
C THR A 93 -10.13 -0.32 -0.63
N ARG A 94 -9.33 -0.51 -1.69
CA ARG A 94 -7.89 -0.15 -1.68
C ARG A 94 -7.68 1.35 -1.45
N TRP A 95 -8.45 2.19 -2.15
CA TRP A 95 -8.39 3.65 -1.97
C TRP A 95 -8.76 4.08 -0.56
N ILE A 96 -9.84 3.53 0.01
CA ILE A 96 -10.27 3.84 1.38
C ILE A 96 -9.20 3.42 2.39
N ARG A 97 -8.65 2.21 2.25
CA ARG A 97 -7.55 1.72 3.09
C ARG A 97 -6.34 2.65 3.02
N ASP A 98 -5.89 3.00 1.82
CA ASP A 98 -4.69 3.82 1.64
C ASP A 98 -4.88 5.23 2.19
N LEU A 99 -6.08 5.80 2.03
CA LEU A 99 -6.44 7.08 2.63
C LEU A 99 -6.51 7.00 4.17
N ALA A 100 -7.09 5.93 4.72
CA ALA A 100 -7.14 5.71 6.16
C ALA A 100 -5.73 5.55 6.77
N CYS A 101 -4.85 4.80 6.11
CA CYS A 101 -3.45 4.68 6.52
C CYS A 101 -2.71 6.02 6.45
N LEU A 102 -2.95 6.83 5.40
CA LEU A 102 -2.38 8.16 5.28
C LEU A 102 -2.84 9.08 6.42
N LEU A 103 -4.16 9.11 6.70
CA LEU A 103 -4.74 9.88 7.79
C LEU A 103 -4.16 9.48 9.15
N LEU A 104 -4.06 8.17 9.41
CA LEU A 104 -3.47 7.64 10.65
C LEU A 104 -2.00 8.05 10.78
N GLY A 105 -1.22 7.97 9.70
CA GLY A 105 0.16 8.41 9.68
C GLY A 105 0.32 9.90 9.99
N VAL A 106 -0.53 10.76 9.40
CA VAL A 106 -0.53 12.20 9.69
C VAL A 106 -0.92 12.47 11.15
N LEU A 107 -1.92 11.76 11.68
CA LEU A 107 -2.35 11.88 13.07
C LEU A 107 -1.20 11.52 14.03
N PHE A 108 -0.45 10.47 13.72
CA PHE A 108 0.74 10.07 14.48
C PHE A 108 1.86 11.11 14.43
N ILE A 109 2.06 11.83 13.33
CA ILE A 109 3.05 12.90 13.26
C ILE A 109 2.59 14.13 14.07
N VAL A 110 1.34 14.56 13.87
CA VAL A 110 0.80 15.79 14.48
C VAL A 110 0.66 15.65 15.99
N HIS A 111 0.14 14.52 16.48
CA HIS A 111 0.03 14.31 17.93
C HIS A 111 1.29 13.68 18.51
N GLY A 112 2.04 12.90 17.74
CA GLY A 112 3.28 12.27 18.21
C GLY A 112 4.36 13.28 18.56
N LYS A 113 4.45 14.43 17.88
CA LYS A 113 5.41 15.49 18.25
C LYS A 113 5.11 16.04 19.65
N ASP A 114 3.84 16.33 19.95
CA ASP A 114 3.43 16.91 21.22
C ASP A 114 3.56 15.86 22.33
N PHE A 115 3.28 14.60 21.98
CA PHE A 115 3.50 13.46 22.86
C PHE A 115 4.99 13.26 23.16
N ALA A 116 5.88 13.35 22.16
CA ALA A 116 7.32 13.26 22.34
C ALA A 116 7.87 14.40 23.21
N LEU A 117 7.42 15.63 22.97
CA LEU A 117 7.78 16.81 23.77
C LEU A 117 7.26 16.70 25.21
N SER A 118 6.09 16.08 25.43
CA SER A 118 5.61 15.78 26.78
C SER A 118 6.54 14.82 27.54
N GLY A 119 7.26 13.95 26.83
CA GLY A 119 8.28 13.06 27.38
C GLY A 119 9.55 13.78 27.88
N LEU A 120 9.83 15.00 27.41
CA LEU A 120 10.90 15.82 27.97
C LEU A 120 10.54 16.36 29.36
N ARG A 121 9.24 16.56 29.62
CA ARG A 121 8.73 17.04 30.92
C ARG A 121 8.56 15.92 31.95
N ARG A 122 8.70 14.66 31.53
CA ARG A 122 8.61 13.46 32.37
C ARG A 122 9.87 12.61 32.24
N SER A 123 10.77 12.74 33.21
CA SER A 123 11.95 11.88 33.32
C SER A 123 11.57 10.52 33.91
N ALA A 124 12.16 9.42 33.42
CA ALA A 124 12.01 8.12 34.06
C ALA A 124 12.67 8.14 35.46
N MET A 125 11.92 7.77 36.51
CA MET A 125 12.38 7.83 37.90
C MET A 125 13.57 6.90 38.22
N ALA A 126 13.77 5.81 37.46
CA ALA A 126 14.76 4.78 37.80
C ALA A 126 16.09 4.89 37.03
N SER A 127 16.11 5.36 35.77
CA SER A 127 17.32 5.45 34.94
C SER A 127 17.77 6.87 34.60
N GLY A 128 16.94 7.89 34.90
CA GLY A 128 17.23 9.29 34.54
C GLY A 128 17.14 9.60 33.04
N LEU A 129 16.83 8.60 32.20
CA LEU A 129 16.63 8.78 30.77
C LEU A 129 15.30 9.51 30.52
N SER A 130 15.33 10.48 29.61
CA SER A 130 14.13 11.18 29.17
C SER A 130 13.21 10.20 28.42
N MET A 131 11.92 10.19 28.77
CA MET A 131 10.90 9.39 28.08
C MET A 131 10.67 9.83 26.62
N ILE A 132 11.35 10.89 26.17
CA ILE A 132 11.33 11.33 24.76
C ILE A 132 11.61 10.18 23.80
N TYR A 133 12.57 9.29 24.10
CA TYR A 133 12.91 8.17 23.21
C TYR A 133 11.76 7.17 23.04
N VAL A 134 10.91 7.03 24.06
CA VAL A 134 9.76 6.11 24.01
C VAL A 134 8.64 6.73 23.21
N TYR A 135 8.42 8.03 23.36
CA TYR A 135 7.31 8.74 22.72
C TYR A 135 7.63 9.21 21.30
N SER A 136 8.91 9.41 20.97
CA SER A 136 9.34 9.78 19.62
C SER A 136 8.99 8.72 18.58
N VAL A 137 8.85 7.46 18.99
CA VAL A 137 8.55 6.36 18.06
C VAL A 137 7.21 6.53 17.35
N PHE A 138 6.22 7.18 17.98
CA PHE A 138 4.94 7.47 17.34
C PHE A 138 5.14 8.38 16.12
N THR A 139 5.95 9.43 16.28
CA THR A 139 6.29 10.35 15.19
C THR A 139 7.07 9.62 14.10
N VAL A 140 8.07 8.82 14.48
CA VAL A 140 8.91 8.06 13.53
C VAL A 140 8.08 7.05 12.73
N SER A 141 7.24 6.26 13.41
CA SER A 141 6.32 5.31 12.76
C SER A 141 5.33 6.03 11.86
N GLY A 142 4.77 7.16 12.29
CA GLY A 142 3.90 8.01 11.47
C GLY A 142 4.56 8.47 10.18
N ILE A 143 5.83 8.91 10.23
CA ILE A 143 6.60 9.29 9.03
C ILE A 143 6.71 8.12 8.06
N PHE A 144 7.06 6.92 8.54
CA PHE A 144 7.14 5.74 7.68
C PHE A 144 5.78 5.36 7.07
N ILE A 145 4.70 5.38 7.85
CA ILE A 145 3.34 5.11 7.37
C ILE A 145 2.92 6.11 6.28
N VAL A 146 3.21 7.40 6.45
CA VAL A 146 2.90 8.44 5.46
C VAL A 146 3.72 8.21 4.18
N LEU A 147 5.03 7.96 4.30
CA LEU A 147 5.90 7.69 3.15
C LEU A 147 5.40 6.48 2.33
N PHE A 148 5.10 5.37 3.01
CA PHE A 148 4.61 4.15 2.36
C PHE A 148 3.22 4.34 1.73
N SER A 149 2.30 4.98 2.45
CA SER A 149 0.94 5.27 1.97
C SER A 149 0.97 6.21 0.75
N LEU A 150 1.79 7.27 0.79
CA LEU A 150 1.91 8.23 -0.30
C LEU A 150 2.48 7.59 -1.57
N GLN A 151 3.49 6.74 -1.44
CA GLN A 151 4.02 6.00 -2.58
C GLN A 151 2.95 5.11 -3.21
N ARG A 152 2.19 4.38 -2.40
CA ARG A 152 1.13 3.50 -2.90
C ARG A 152 0.03 4.29 -3.59
N LEU A 153 -0.36 5.43 -3.04
CA LEU A 153 -1.34 6.34 -3.64
C LEU A 153 -0.85 6.89 -4.99
N LEU A 154 0.42 7.32 -5.07
CA LEU A 154 1.03 7.78 -6.32
C LEU A 154 1.03 6.69 -7.38
N HIS A 155 1.39 5.46 -6.99
CA HIS A 155 1.43 4.32 -7.91
C HIS A 155 0.03 3.94 -8.42
N ALA A 156 -0.96 3.96 -7.53
CA ALA A 156 -2.37 3.72 -7.84
C ALA A 156 -2.95 4.82 -8.73
N TRP A 157 -2.61 6.09 -8.51
CA TRP A 157 -3.06 7.21 -9.32
C TRP A 157 -2.53 7.11 -10.76
N LEU A 158 -1.24 6.82 -10.92
CA LEU A 158 -0.59 6.67 -12.23
C LEU A 158 -1.12 5.48 -13.04
N HIS A 159 -1.26 4.29 -12.42
CA HIS A 159 -1.75 3.09 -13.13
C HIS A 159 -3.28 3.06 -13.26
N GLY A 160 -4.00 3.63 -12.29
CA GLY A 160 -5.46 3.74 -12.32
C GLY A 160 -5.94 4.66 -13.45
N MET A 161 -5.21 5.76 -13.71
CA MET A 161 -5.54 6.68 -14.80
C MET A 161 -5.42 6.01 -16.17
N GLN A 162 -4.40 5.17 -16.41
CA GLN A 162 -4.27 4.42 -17.67
C GLN A 162 -5.34 3.35 -17.86
N THR A 163 -5.83 2.75 -16.76
CA THR A 163 -6.89 1.73 -16.81
C THR A 163 -8.24 2.39 -17.10
N MET A 164 -8.50 3.55 -16.48
CA MET A 164 -9.67 4.37 -16.77
C MET A 164 -9.63 4.93 -18.19
N GLU A 165 -8.48 5.40 -18.64
CA GLU A 165 -8.28 5.88 -20.01
C GLU A 165 -8.49 4.75 -21.03
N LYS A 166 -8.00 3.53 -20.79
CA LYS A 166 -8.29 2.37 -21.65
C LYS A 166 -9.76 1.98 -21.68
N ALA A 167 -10.45 2.06 -20.54
CA ALA A 167 -11.89 1.78 -20.48
C ALA A 167 -12.72 2.87 -21.18
N LEU A 168 -12.25 4.12 -21.18
CA LEU A 168 -12.89 5.25 -21.86
C LEU A 168 -12.54 5.33 -23.36
N ASN A 169 -11.31 4.96 -23.75
CA ASN A 169 -10.79 4.92 -25.13
C ASN A 169 -10.99 3.55 -25.81
N THR A 170 -11.92 2.73 -25.32
CA THR A 170 -12.44 1.66 -26.17
C THR A 170 -13.17 2.38 -27.32
N PRO A 171 -12.72 2.29 -28.59
CA PRO A 171 -13.48 2.83 -29.70
C PRO A 171 -14.87 2.21 -29.57
N ASN A 172 -15.85 3.10 -29.43
CA ASN A 172 -17.24 2.75 -29.19
C ASN A 172 -17.61 1.63 -30.17
N GLU A 173 -18.16 0.51 -29.70
CA GLU A 173 -18.73 -0.52 -30.59
C GLU A 173 -19.77 0.11 -31.55
N ALA A 174 -20.27 1.31 -31.26
CA ALA A 174 -21.08 2.12 -32.17
C ALA A 174 -20.36 2.61 -33.44
N GLU A 175 -19.02 2.71 -33.46
CA GLU A 175 -18.23 3.08 -34.64
C GLU A 175 -17.88 1.84 -35.48
N GLU A 176 -17.83 0.65 -34.85
CA GLU A 176 -17.72 -0.64 -35.54
C GLU A 176 -19.08 -1.16 -36.06
N LEU A 177 -20.19 -0.69 -35.47
CA LEU A 177 -21.57 -0.92 -35.94
C LEU A 177 -22.12 0.20 -36.84
N ALA A 178 -21.41 1.33 -36.97
CA ALA A 178 -21.65 2.29 -38.04
C ALA A 178 -21.07 1.71 -39.34
N ILE A 179 -21.80 0.74 -39.89
CA ILE A 179 -21.64 0.24 -41.25
C ILE A 179 -21.32 1.45 -42.16
N PRO A 180 -20.23 1.43 -42.93
CA PRO A 180 -19.97 2.49 -43.90
C PRO A 180 -21.21 2.63 -44.78
N GLU A 181 -21.84 3.81 -44.81
CA GLU A 181 -22.91 4.13 -45.77
C GLU A 181 -22.48 3.81 -47.22
N GLU A 182 -21.16 3.81 -47.46
CA GLU A 182 -20.51 3.43 -48.69
C GLU A 182 -20.77 1.96 -49.09
N THR A 183 -20.85 1.02 -48.15
CA THR A 183 -21.10 -0.41 -48.43
C THR A 183 -22.55 -0.68 -48.81
N ALA A 184 -23.51 0.05 -48.23
CA ALA A 184 -24.93 -0.09 -48.57
C ALA A 184 -25.27 0.46 -49.97
N ALA A 185 -24.61 1.54 -50.40
CA ALA A 185 -24.80 2.13 -51.73
C ALA A 185 -24.25 1.24 -52.86
N VAL A 186 -23.16 0.50 -52.61
CA VAL A 186 -22.50 -0.37 -53.61
C VAL A 186 -23.26 -1.69 -53.82
N LEU A 187 -23.93 -2.21 -52.79
CA LEU A 187 -24.66 -3.49 -52.85
C LEU A 187 -26.02 -3.39 -53.56
N SER A 188 -26.67 -2.22 -53.58
CA SER A 188 -28.01 -2.05 -54.16
C SER A 188 -28.11 -2.27 -55.68
N PRO A 189 -27.18 -1.80 -56.54
CA PRO A 189 -27.24 -2.07 -57.98
C PRO A 189 -26.75 -3.49 -58.36
N ALA A 190 -25.84 -4.09 -57.57
CA ALA A 190 -25.28 -5.40 -57.84
C ALA A 190 -26.29 -6.55 -57.63
N ILE A 191 -27.14 -6.43 -56.61
CA ILE A 191 -28.19 -7.42 -56.32
C ILE A 191 -29.34 -7.33 -57.35
N ALA A 192 -29.64 -6.13 -57.85
CA ALA A 192 -30.66 -5.92 -58.89
C ALA A 192 -30.24 -6.50 -60.26
N SER A 193 -28.94 -6.45 -60.61
CA SER A 193 -28.41 -7.00 -61.86
C SER A 193 -28.48 -8.54 -61.92
N HIS A 194 -28.34 -9.23 -60.79
CA HIS A 194 -28.37 -10.70 -60.76
C HIS A 194 -29.80 -11.27 -60.69
N ALA A 195 -30.77 -10.51 -60.21
CA ALA A 195 -32.17 -10.95 -60.14
C ALA A 195 -32.89 -10.91 -61.51
N HIS A 196 -32.42 -10.11 -62.47
CA HIS A 196 -33.06 -9.97 -63.79
C HIS A 196 -32.55 -10.97 -64.86
N GLY A 197 -31.48 -11.72 -64.59
CA GLY A 197 -30.90 -12.68 -65.54
C GLY A 197 -31.38 -14.13 -65.43
N ALA A 198 -32.20 -14.46 -64.41
CA ALA A 198 -32.57 -15.85 -64.10
C ALA A 198 -34.02 -16.23 -64.50
N THR A 199 -34.78 -15.32 -65.11
CA THR A 199 -36.21 -15.51 -65.43
C THR A 199 -36.53 -15.49 -66.94
N ASP A 200 -35.55 -15.72 -67.81
CA ASP A 200 -35.82 -15.94 -69.25
C ASP A 200 -35.31 -17.30 -69.74
N ARG A 201 -36.07 -18.35 -69.40
CA ARG A 201 -36.21 -19.54 -70.25
C ARG A 201 -37.68 -19.94 -70.27
N ARG A 202 -38.45 -19.30 -71.15
CA ARG A 202 -39.72 -19.85 -71.68
C ARG A 202 -39.44 -20.75 -72.92
N PRO A 203 -40.45 -21.33 -73.59
CA PRO A 203 -40.98 -22.69 -73.39
C PRO A 203 -40.86 -23.50 -74.72
N LEU A 204 -41.66 -24.57 -74.87
CA LEU A 204 -41.86 -25.44 -76.05
C LEU A 204 -40.87 -26.62 -76.08
N SER A 205 -41.29 -27.88 -76.20
CA SER A 205 -42.51 -28.49 -76.77
C SER A 205 -42.88 -29.78 -76.05
#